data_AF-H8XBP1-F1
#
_entry.id   AF-H8XBP1-F1
#
_cell.length_a   1.000
_cell.length_b   1.000
_cell.length_c   1.000
_cell.angle_alpha   90.00
_cell.angle_beta   90.00
_cell.angle_gamma   90.00
#
_symmetry.space_group_name_H-M   'P 1'
#
loop_
_entity.id
_entity.type
_entity.pdbx_description
1 polymer ?
#
loop_
_entity_poly.entity_id
_entity_poly.type
_entity_poly.pdbx_seq_one_letter_code
_entity_poly.pdbx_strand_id
1 'polypeptide(L)' 'ADAIHPGYGFLSEKEGFARACEEAGIIFIGPQSKVIGLMGNKIEARKLMLSSGVPVVP' A
#
# COMPACT_ATOMS: atom_id res chain seq x y z
N ALA A 1 11.73 3.20 19.08
CA ALA A 1 12.04 3.18 17.65
C ALA A 1 10.92 3.92 16.96
N ASP A 2 11.24 4.89 16.12
CA ASP A 2 10.26 5.87 15.62
C ASP A 2 9.65 5.48 14.27
N ALA A 3 10.33 4.59 13.54
CA ALA A 3 9.93 4.15 12.21
C ALA A 3 10.30 2.68 11.92
N ILE A 4 9.60 2.08 10.97
CA ILE A 4 9.88 0.77 10.37
C ILE A 4 10.02 0.94 8.86
N HIS A 5 11.16 0.52 8.31
CA HIS A 5 11.32 0.33 6.87
C HIS A 5 11.13 -1.15 6.53
N PRO A 6 10.13 -1.52 5.71
CA PRO A 6 9.82 -2.94 5.47
C PRO A 6 10.73 -3.63 4.44
N GLY A 7 11.70 -2.92 3.84
CA GLY A 7 12.43 -3.39 2.66
C GLY A 7 11.51 -3.73 1.49
N TYR A 8 11.69 -4.90 0.91
CA TYR A 8 10.91 -5.45 -0.20
C TYR A 8 10.51 -6.89 0.09
N GLY A 9 9.37 -7.33 -0.47
CA GLY A 9 8.79 -8.63 -0.15
C GLY A 9 8.33 -8.73 1.31
N PHE A 10 8.05 -9.94 1.77
CA PHE A 10 7.59 -10.21 3.15
C PHE A 10 6.36 -9.36 3.54
N LEU A 11 6.54 -8.32 4.34
CA LEU A 11 5.47 -7.44 4.83
C LEU A 11 5.37 -6.09 4.08
N SER A 12 6.24 -5.82 3.10
CA SER A 12 6.30 -4.52 2.41
C SER A 12 5.01 -4.13 1.69
N GLU A 13 4.22 -5.12 1.29
CA GLU A 13 2.96 -4.94 0.55
C GLU A 13 1.73 -5.38 1.35
N LYS A 14 1.88 -5.56 2.67
CA LYS A 14 0.78 -5.99 3.53
C LYS A 14 0.09 -4.79 4.16
N GLU A 15 -1.08 -4.44 3.65
CA GLU A 15 -1.95 -3.37 4.20
C GLU A 15 -2.10 -3.48 5.72
N GLY A 16 -2.38 -4.69 6.23
CA GLY A 16 -2.58 -4.91 7.66
C GLY A 16 -1.35 -4.58 8.51
N PHE A 17 -0.14 -4.76 7.97
CA PHE A 17 1.10 -4.42 8.69
C PHE A 17 1.32 -2.90 8.72
N ALA A 18 1.12 -2.21 7.59
CA ALA A 18 1.20 -0.76 7.54
C ALA A 18 0.14 -0.11 8.45
N ARG A 19 -1.10 -0.65 8.46
CA ARG A 19 -2.15 -0.19 9.37
C ARG A 19 -1.79 -0.39 10.84
N ALA A 20 -1.21 -1.54 11.19
CA ALA A 20 -0.75 -1.79 12.55
C ALA A 20 0.36 -0.80 12.97
N CYS A 21 1.26 -0.41 12.05
CA CYS A 21 2.25 0.63 12.32
C CYS A 21 1.59 2.00 12.56
N GLU A 22 0.64 2.39 11.71
CA GLU A 22 -0.14 3.64 11.85
C GLU A 22 -0.88 3.69 13.20
N GLU A 23 -1.58 2.61 13.58
CA GLU A 23 -2.33 2.49 14.84
C GLU A 23 -1.40 2.50 16.07
N ALA A 24 -0.18 1.97 15.94
CA ALA A 24 0.83 1.98 16.98
C ALA A 24 1.59 3.32 17.09
N GLY A 25 1.32 4.29 16.20
CA GLY A 25 2.07 5.55 16.13
C GLY A 25 3.52 5.39 15.65
N ILE A 26 3.81 4.29 14.94
CA ILE A 26 5.13 4.01 14.36
C ILE A 26 5.10 4.46 12.89
N ILE A 27 6.11 5.23 12.47
CA ILE A 27 6.21 5.68 11.08
C ILE A 27 6.52 4.48 10.19
N PHE A 28 5.57 4.11 9.34
CA PHE A 28 5.82 3.16 8.27
C PHE A 28 6.50 3.88 7.09
N ILE A 29 7.73 3.49 6.75
CA ILE A 29 8.47 4.08 5.62
C ILE A 29 7.95 3.44 4.33
N GLY A 30 6.88 4.00 3.80
CA GLY A 30 6.19 3.54 2.60
C GLY A 30 4.88 4.30 2.37
N PRO A 31 4.02 3.81 1.45
CA PRO A 31 2.70 4.37 1.23
C PRO A 31 1.77 4.10 2.42
N GLN A 32 0.69 4.88 2.52
CA GLN A 32 -0.37 4.67 3.52
C GLN A 32 -1.00 3.28 3.37
N SER A 33 -1.48 2.71 4.47
CA SER A 33 -2.15 1.40 4.49
C SER A 33 -3.23 1.28 3.41
N LYS A 34 -4.10 2.29 3.28
CA LYS A 34 -5.14 2.35 2.25
C LYS A 34 -4.59 2.26 0.81
N VAL A 35 -3.46 2.91 0.54
CA VAL A 35 -2.83 2.90 -0.78
C VAL A 35 -2.24 1.51 -1.06
N ILE A 36 -1.62 0.88 -0.06
CA ILE A 36 -1.14 -0.51 -0.16
C ILE A 36 -2.29 -1.47 -0.47
N GLY A 37 -3.44 -1.33 0.20
CA GLY A 37 -4.63 -2.14 -0.07
C GLY A 37 -5.16 -1.96 -1.49
N LEU A 38 -5.28 -0.71 -1.95
CA LEU A 38 -5.74 -0.39 -3.31
C LEU A 38 -4.81 -0.97 -4.39
N MET A 39 -3.49 -0.88 -4.18
CA MET A 39 -2.50 -1.33 -5.17
C MET A 39 -2.21 -2.82 -5.09
N GLY A 40 -2.37 -3.45 -3.92
CA GLY A 40 -2.16 -4.89 -3.73
C GLY A 40 -3.21 -5.76 -4.42
N ASN A 41 -4.39 -5.20 -4.69
CA ASN A 41 -5.43 -5.85 -5.49
C ASN A 41 -5.37 -5.36 -6.95
N LYS A 42 -4.93 -6.25 -7.85
CA LYS A 42 -4.80 -5.93 -9.29
C LYS A 42 -6.10 -5.45 -9.94
N ILE A 43 -7.26 -5.94 -9.50
CA ILE A 43 -8.56 -5.53 -10.04
C ILE A 43 -8.88 -4.11 -9.60
N GLU A 44 -8.75 -3.80 -8.31
CA GLU A 44 -9.03 -2.46 -7.79
C GLU A 44 -8.01 -1.44 -8.29
N ALA A 45 -6.73 -1.82 -8.37
CA ALA A 45 -5.69 -1.02 -9.00
C ALA A 45 -6.06 -0.67 -10.45
N ARG A 46 -6.47 -1.66 -11.25
CA ARG A 46 -6.91 -1.42 -12.64
C ARG A 46 -8.10 -0.48 -12.72
N LYS A 47 -9.13 -0.68 -11.89
CA LYS A 47 -10.31 0.21 -11.83
C LYS A 47 -9.91 1.64 -11.49
N LEU A 48 -9.02 1.81 -10.50
CA LEU A 48 -8.51 3.12 -10.08
C LEU A 48 -7.69 3.79 -11.20
N MET A 49 -6.87 3.04 -11.92
CA MET A 49 -6.12 3.57 -13.06
C MET A 49 -7.06 4.05 -14.16
N LEU A 50 -8.07 3.25 -14.52
CA LEU A 50 -9.07 3.61 -15.53
C LEU A 50 -9.88 4.85 -15.12
N SER A 51 -10.34 4.92 -13.86
CA SER A 51 -11.10 6.09 -13.37
C SER A 51 -10.25 7.35 -13.27
N SER A 52 -8.94 7.20 -13.13
CA SER A 52 -7.97 8.30 -13.12
C SER A 52 -7.51 8.70 -14.54
N GLY A 53 -8.06 8.10 -15.59
CA GLY A 53 -7.69 8.37 -16.98
C GLY A 53 -6.35 7.79 -17.40
N VAL A 54 -5.78 6.88 -16.62
CA VAL A 54 -4.51 6.21 -16.93
C VAL A 54 -4.78 5.03 -17.87
N PRO A 55 -4.11 4.96 -19.05
CA PRO A 55 -4.24 3.82 -19.95
C PRO A 55 -3.79 2.52 -19.29
N VAL A 56 -4.61 1.46 -19.40
CA VAL A 56 -4.28 0.12 -18.91
C VAL A 56 -4.29 -0.87 -20.07
N VAL A 57 -3.35 -1.82 -20.05
CA VAL A 57 -3.28 -2.90 -21.03
C VAL A 57 -4.60 -3.71 -21.00
N PRO A 58 -5.18 -4.05 -22.18
CA PRO A 58 -6.38 -4.88 -22.28
C PRO A 58 -6.28 -6.22 -21.54
#